data_AF-A0A9P5UH81-F1
#
_entry.id   AF-A0A9P5UH81-F1
#
_cell.length_a   1.000
_cell.length_b   1.000
_cell.length_c   1.000
_cell.angle_alpha   90.00
_cell.angle_beta   90.00
_cell.angle_gamma   90.00
#
_symmetry.space_group_name_H-M   'P 1'
#
loop_
_entity.id
_entity.type
_entity.pdbx_description
1 polymer ?
#
loop_
_entity_poly.entity_id
_entity_poly.type
_entity_poly.pdbx_seq_one_letter_code
_entity_poly.pdbx_strand_id
1 'polypeptide(L)'
;MVKQIVLAKTPTGLPVPELGKPDSTFELKQVEVPELKENQVLIQTLYLSNDPAQRGRISSNIDPDRHYAAPTLPGEVMVALGIGRVLKSTSASIKEGTLVQAAVGWTEQRVMDAKDVHPIPGLPGVSPSVFLGALGGTGFTAYFGLKDVCKLEEGQQIIISAAAGATGNVAVQLAKNVFKASKVIAIAGSDEKCEWLKKIGADVALNYKSPSFHSALAAAAKPSFVDCYFDNVGGDILDTCLALIKKKRARRCVWCHKYL
;
A
#
# COMPACT_ATOMS: atom_id res chain seq x y z
N MET A 1 4.73 27.00 15.38
CA MET A 1 3.47 26.34 14.98
C MET A 1 3.76 25.47 13.77
N VAL A 2 3.27 24.22 13.77
CA VAL A 2 3.32 23.28 12.66
C VAL A 2 1.92 22.78 12.33
N LYS A 3 1.68 22.45 11.07
CA LYS A 3 0.38 21.93 10.64
C LYS A 3 0.29 20.42 10.82
N GLN A 4 -0.90 19.97 11.21
CA GLN A 4 -1.28 18.57 11.22
C GLN A 4 -2.73 18.41 10.77
N ILE A 5 -3.02 17.31 10.10
CA ILE A 5 -4.38 16.90 9.77
C ILE A 5 -4.83 15.85 10.77
N VAL A 6 -5.96 16.11 11.42
CA VAL A 6 -6.61 15.19 12.34
C VAL A 6 -7.89 14.63 11.74
N LEU A 7 -8.31 13.46 12.22
CA LEU A 7 -9.64 12.94 11.93
C LEU A 7 -10.66 13.82 12.67
N ALA A 8 -11.55 14.50 11.95
CA ALA A 8 -12.58 15.34 12.57
C ALA A 8 -13.76 14.49 13.07
N LYS A 9 -14.13 13.47 12.29
CA LYS A 9 -15.22 12.54 12.59
C LYS A 9 -15.01 11.22 11.86
N THR A 10 -15.61 10.15 12.39
CA THR A 10 -15.61 8.85 11.75
C THR A 10 -16.55 8.86 10.53
N PRO A 11 -16.06 8.61 9.30
CA PRO A 11 -16.91 8.57 8.11
C PRO A 11 -17.81 7.33 8.09
N THR A 12 -19.10 7.53 7.80
CA THR A 12 -20.08 6.45 7.59
C THR A 12 -20.09 5.93 6.14
N GLY A 13 -19.50 6.68 5.20
CA GLY A 13 -19.40 6.34 3.78
C GLY A 13 -18.00 6.62 3.22
N LEU A 14 -17.95 7.28 2.06
CA LEU A 14 -16.68 7.82 1.55
C LEU A 14 -16.23 8.99 2.44
N PRO A 15 -14.91 9.11 2.73
CA PRO A 15 -14.39 10.27 3.41
C PRO A 15 -14.58 11.52 2.55
N VAL A 16 -14.93 12.63 3.18
CA VAL A 16 -15.03 13.98 2.58
C VAL A 16 -13.70 14.70 2.83
N PRO A 17 -12.81 14.77 1.83
CA PRO A 17 -11.45 15.29 2.01
C PRO A 17 -11.38 16.82 2.06
N GLU A 18 -12.38 17.53 1.55
CA GLU A 18 -12.42 18.99 1.58
C GLU A 18 -12.41 19.48 3.03
N LEU A 19 -11.54 20.44 3.34
CA LEU A 19 -11.41 21.02 4.67
C LEU A 19 -12.37 22.20 4.86
N GLY A 20 -12.77 22.45 6.11
CA GLY A 20 -13.56 23.62 6.49
C GLY A 20 -15.06 23.54 6.17
N LYS A 21 -15.57 22.38 5.77
CA LYS A 21 -17.01 22.13 5.61
C LYS A 21 -17.58 21.47 6.87
N PRO A 22 -18.88 21.65 7.18
CA PRO A 22 -19.53 20.96 8.29
C PRO A 22 -19.44 19.42 8.19
N ASP A 23 -19.35 18.91 6.97
CA ASP A 23 -19.29 17.48 6.69
C ASP A 23 -17.87 16.93 6.44
N SER A 24 -16.83 17.77 6.55
CA SER A 24 -15.43 17.37 6.41
C SER A 24 -15.08 16.18 7.30
N THR A 25 -14.39 15.19 6.74
CA THR A 25 -13.87 14.04 7.52
C THR A 25 -12.60 14.40 8.27
N PHE A 26 -11.86 15.39 7.77
CA PHE A 26 -10.58 15.80 8.32
C PHE A 26 -10.58 17.28 8.68
N GLU A 27 -9.72 17.65 9.63
CA GLU A 27 -9.54 19.02 10.10
C GLU A 27 -8.05 19.37 10.10
N LEU A 28 -7.72 20.57 9.62
CA LEU A 28 -6.37 21.13 9.71
C LEU A 28 -6.20 21.85 11.05
N LYS A 29 -5.23 21.40 11.85
CA LYS A 29 -4.83 22.05 13.10
C LYS A 29 -3.42 22.61 13.00
N GLN A 30 -3.20 23.75 13.65
CA GLN A 30 -1.87 24.28 13.90
C GLN A 30 -1.53 24.05 15.37
N VAL A 31 -0.39 23.42 15.64
CA VAL A 31 0.05 23.08 16.99
C VAL A 31 1.47 23.54 17.23
N GLU A 32 1.83 23.77 18.49
CA GLU A 32 3.21 24.02 18.87
C GLU A 32 4.01 22.71 18.80
N VAL A 33 5.28 22.81 18.40
CA VAL A 33 6.17 21.65 18.43
C VAL A 33 6.59 21.45 19.88
N PRO A 34 6.31 20.29 20.50
CA PRO A 34 6.71 20.06 21.88
C PRO A 34 8.24 20.03 22.01
N GLU A 35 8.73 20.40 23.19
CA GLU A 35 10.15 20.28 23.50
C GLU A 35 10.59 18.81 23.48
N LEU A 36 11.82 18.55 23.01
CA LEU A 36 12.36 17.19 22.93
C LEU A 36 12.74 16.72 24.34
N LYS A 37 12.25 15.55 24.72
CA LYS A 37 12.70 14.83 25.92
C LYS A 37 13.93 13.98 25.61
N GLU A 38 14.44 13.28 26.62
CA GLU A 38 15.54 12.31 26.45
C GLU A 38 15.18 11.21 25.44
N ASN A 39 16.12 10.82 24.58
CA ASN A 39 15.96 9.79 23.55
C ASN A 39 14.83 10.05 22.54
N GLN A 40 14.59 11.32 22.21
CA GLN A 40 13.62 11.74 21.20
C GLN A 40 14.28 12.46 20.03
N VAL A 41 13.57 12.46 18.91
CA VAL A 41 13.96 13.17 17.69
C VAL A 41 12.80 14.03 17.19
N LEU A 42 13.13 15.20 16.68
CA LEU A 42 12.20 16.01 15.90
C LEU A 42 12.41 15.72 14.43
N ILE A 43 11.36 15.28 13.75
CA ILE A 43 11.38 14.91 12.35
C ILE A 43 10.59 15.94 11.55
N GLN A 44 11.17 16.44 10.46
CA GLN A 44 10.44 17.15 9.41
C GLN A 44 9.96 16.14 8.38
N THR A 45 8.66 16.08 8.14
CA THR A 45 8.06 15.21 7.13
C THR A 45 8.39 15.73 5.73
N LEU A 46 8.89 14.85 4.87
CA LEU A 46 9.19 15.15 3.46
C LEU A 46 8.22 14.44 2.52
N TYR A 47 7.84 13.20 2.86
CA TYR A 47 6.92 12.37 2.08
C TYR A 47 5.96 11.64 3.02
N LEU A 48 4.73 11.45 2.55
CA LEU A 48 3.69 10.67 3.23
C LEU A 48 3.20 9.56 2.31
N SER A 49 3.01 8.38 2.89
CA SER A 49 2.31 7.29 2.23
C SER A 49 0.81 7.51 2.35
N ASN A 50 0.09 7.33 1.24
CA ASN A 50 -1.37 7.37 1.19
C ASN A 50 -1.88 5.99 0.78
N ASP A 51 -2.33 5.22 1.76
CA ASP A 51 -2.57 3.79 1.62
C ASP A 51 -4.07 3.47 1.77
N PRO A 52 -4.66 2.59 0.94
CA PRO A 52 -6.05 2.16 1.11
C PRO A 52 -6.35 1.60 2.51
N ALA A 53 -5.36 1.01 3.18
CA ALA A 53 -5.44 0.52 4.56
C ALA A 53 -5.90 1.58 5.56
N GLN A 54 -5.60 2.86 5.30
CA GLN A 54 -6.02 3.97 6.13
C GLN A 54 -7.55 4.05 6.24
N ARG A 55 -8.29 3.63 5.19
CA ARG A 55 -9.76 3.57 5.23
C ARG A 55 -10.26 2.61 6.30
N GLY A 56 -9.58 1.50 6.53
CA GLY A 56 -9.93 0.54 7.56
C GLY A 56 -9.81 1.13 8.96
N ARG A 57 -8.76 1.92 9.21
CA ARG A 57 -8.49 2.53 10.51
C ARG A 57 -9.48 3.63 10.91
N ILE A 58 -10.15 4.25 9.95
CA ILE A 58 -11.17 5.28 10.19
C ILE A 58 -12.59 4.74 9.97
N SER A 59 -12.76 3.43 9.79
CA SER A 59 -14.06 2.85 9.49
C SER A 59 -14.91 2.69 10.75
N SER A 60 -16.18 3.12 10.68
CA SER A 60 -17.18 2.76 11.70
C SER A 60 -17.61 1.29 11.63
N ASN A 61 -17.32 0.60 10.52
CA ASN A 61 -17.88 -0.71 10.21
C ASN A 61 -16.92 -1.87 10.52
N ILE A 62 -15.77 -1.57 11.13
CA ILE A 62 -14.76 -2.56 11.50
C ILE A 62 -14.66 -2.59 13.01
N ASP A 63 -14.88 -3.78 13.58
CA ASP A 63 -14.65 -4.05 14.99
C ASP A 63 -13.15 -3.84 15.31
N PRO A 64 -12.79 -2.87 16.17
CA PRO A 64 -11.39 -2.58 16.51
C PRO A 64 -10.65 -3.80 17.05
N ASP A 65 -11.31 -4.68 17.79
CA ASP A 65 -10.70 -5.87 18.39
C ASP A 65 -10.40 -6.96 17.35
N ARG A 66 -11.01 -6.86 16.16
CA ARG A 66 -10.82 -7.79 15.04
C ARG A 66 -9.93 -7.22 13.93
N HIS A 67 -9.47 -5.98 14.08
CA HIS A 67 -8.61 -5.35 13.10
C HIS A 67 -7.14 -5.48 13.51
N TYR A 68 -6.25 -5.75 12.56
CA TYR A 68 -4.82 -5.92 12.87
C TYR A 68 -4.11 -4.61 13.27
N ALA A 69 -4.78 -3.48 13.13
CA ALA A 69 -4.25 -2.16 13.48
C ALA A 69 -5.28 -1.35 14.27
N ALA A 70 -4.80 -0.60 15.26
CA ALA A 70 -5.64 0.28 16.05
C ALA A 70 -6.39 1.31 15.17
N PRO A 71 -7.65 1.62 15.50
CA PRO A 71 -8.40 2.66 14.81
C PRO A 71 -7.80 4.04 15.10
N THR A 72 -8.00 4.98 14.17
CA THR A 72 -7.75 6.40 14.42
C THR A 72 -9.05 7.01 14.93
N LEU A 73 -9.02 7.65 16.09
CA LEU A 73 -10.19 8.25 16.72
C LEU A 73 -10.34 9.74 16.33
N PRO A 74 -11.56 10.29 16.37
CA PRO A 74 -11.76 11.72 16.19
C PRO A 74 -10.89 12.57 17.13
N GLY A 75 -10.26 13.60 16.60
CA GLY A 75 -9.29 14.45 17.29
C GLY A 75 -7.84 13.99 17.13
N GLU A 76 -7.59 12.73 16.76
CA GLU A 76 -6.25 12.20 16.57
C GLU A 76 -5.67 12.54 15.19
N VAL A 77 -4.34 12.68 15.14
CA VAL A 77 -3.60 12.85 13.88
C VAL A 77 -3.84 11.67 12.96
N MET A 78 -4.14 11.94 11.70
CA MET A 78 -4.33 10.88 10.73
C MET A 78 -3.03 10.07 10.57
N VAL A 79 -3.10 8.79 10.88
CA VAL A 79 -1.93 7.90 10.85
C VAL A 79 -1.44 7.66 9.42
N ALA A 80 -0.15 7.80 9.22
CA ALA A 80 0.52 7.56 7.96
C ALA A 80 1.99 7.23 8.21
N LEU A 81 2.52 6.29 7.44
CA LEU A 81 3.96 6.13 7.31
C LEU A 81 4.50 7.29 6.48
N GLY A 82 5.67 7.79 6.83
CA GLY A 82 6.31 8.84 6.06
C GLY A 82 7.82 8.75 6.12
N ILE A 83 8.44 9.52 5.24
CA ILE A 83 9.87 9.76 5.24
C ILE A 83 10.09 11.18 5.68
N GLY A 84 11.02 11.35 6.61
CA GLY A 84 11.40 12.65 7.12
C GLY A 84 12.89 12.82 7.30
N ARG A 85 13.28 14.05 7.61
CA ARG A 85 14.64 14.42 7.99
C ARG A 85 14.64 14.80 9.47
N VAL A 86 15.60 14.26 10.22
CA VAL A 86 15.80 14.63 11.62
C VAL A 86 16.30 16.07 11.68
N LEU A 87 15.53 16.96 12.30
CA LEU A 87 15.92 18.35 12.52
C LEU A 87 16.70 18.52 13.82
N LYS A 88 16.28 17.83 14.88
CA LYS A 88 16.92 17.85 16.21
C LYS A 88 16.90 16.45 16.81
N SER A 89 17.92 16.12 17.59
CA SER A 89 18.00 14.83 18.28
C SER A 89 18.61 14.96 19.67
N THR A 90 17.98 14.30 20.64
CA THR A 90 18.55 14.03 21.97
C THR A 90 18.99 12.56 22.10
N SER A 91 18.88 11.78 21.02
CA SER A 91 19.25 10.37 20.99
C SER A 91 20.69 10.19 20.48
N ALA A 92 21.44 9.29 21.12
CA ALA A 92 22.77 8.90 20.66
C ALA A 92 22.73 8.04 19.36
N SER A 93 21.61 7.39 19.06
CA SER A 93 21.49 6.45 17.92
C SER A 93 21.13 7.12 16.61
N ILE A 94 20.49 8.29 16.64
CA ILE A 94 19.99 8.98 15.45
C ILE A 94 20.52 10.41 15.46
N LYS A 95 21.27 10.79 14.41
CA LYS A 95 21.86 12.12 14.29
C LYS A 95 20.96 13.08 13.52
N GLU A 96 21.12 14.37 13.77
CA GLU A 96 20.52 15.43 12.95
C GLU A 96 20.93 15.30 11.48
N GLY A 97 20.02 15.64 10.57
CA GLY A 97 20.18 15.49 9.13
C GLY A 97 19.90 14.09 8.59
N THR A 98 19.81 13.06 9.45
CA THR A 98 19.52 11.68 9.04
C THR A 98 18.16 11.59 8.37
N LEU A 99 18.08 10.89 7.24
CA LEU A 99 16.80 10.50 6.65
C LEU A 99 16.24 9.29 7.38
N VAL A 100 14.96 9.35 7.72
CA VAL A 100 14.29 8.34 8.53
C VAL A 100 12.91 8.02 7.95
N GLN A 101 12.45 6.80 8.21
CA GLN A 101 11.08 6.35 8.03
C GLN A 101 10.44 6.15 9.40
N ALA A 102 9.23 6.68 9.58
CA ALA A 102 8.47 6.53 10.82
C ALA A 102 6.97 6.75 10.57
N ALA A 103 6.13 6.37 11.53
CA ALA A 103 4.69 6.67 11.53
C ALA A 103 4.42 8.14 11.89
N VAL A 104 4.92 9.06 11.06
CA VAL A 104 4.86 10.51 11.30
C VAL A 104 3.43 11.06 11.28
N GLY A 105 2.48 10.36 10.66
CA GLY A 105 1.13 10.87 10.46
C GLY A 105 1.10 12.07 9.52
N TRP A 106 -0.10 12.57 9.21
CA TRP A 106 -0.26 13.74 8.35
C TRP A 106 0.15 15.04 9.08
N THR A 107 1.45 15.21 9.30
CA THR A 107 2.06 16.31 10.05
C THR A 107 3.24 16.90 9.29
N GLU A 108 3.49 18.21 9.41
CA GLU A 108 4.71 18.83 8.86
C GLU A 108 5.96 18.47 9.68
N GLN A 109 5.81 18.38 11.01
CA GLN A 109 6.86 17.93 11.92
C GLN A 109 6.27 17.13 13.06
N ARG A 110 7.05 16.20 13.60
CA ARG A 110 6.65 15.39 14.75
C ARG A 110 7.84 15.03 15.63
N VAL A 111 7.64 15.15 16.95
CA VAL A 111 8.54 14.59 17.95
C VAL A 111 8.18 13.12 18.15
N MET A 112 9.17 12.24 18.09
CA MET A 112 9.01 10.80 18.25
C MET A 112 10.13 10.23 19.10
N ASP A 113 9.85 9.13 19.82
CA ASP A 113 10.89 8.36 20.49
C ASP A 113 11.81 7.73 19.45
N ALA A 114 13.12 7.79 19.66
CA ALA A 114 14.11 7.32 18.68
C ALA A 114 14.00 5.82 18.38
N LYS A 115 13.40 5.03 19.27
CA LYS A 115 13.15 3.59 19.09
C LYS A 115 12.11 3.29 18.00
N ASP A 116 11.19 4.23 17.73
CA ASP A 116 10.09 4.10 16.77
C ASP A 116 10.43 4.73 15.40
N VAL A 117 11.70 5.10 15.22
CA VAL A 117 12.20 5.82 14.05
C VAL A 117 13.30 4.99 13.41
N HIS A 118 13.16 4.72 12.11
CA HIS A 118 14.06 3.85 11.38
C HIS A 118 14.90 4.65 10.38
N PRO A 119 16.22 4.79 10.57
CA PRO A 119 17.09 5.38 9.57
C PRO A 119 17.00 4.64 8.24
N ILE A 120 16.92 5.40 7.15
CA ILE A 120 16.95 4.85 5.79
C ILE A 120 18.25 5.24 5.09
N PRO A 121 18.85 4.34 4.28
CA PRO A 121 20.06 4.67 3.57
C PRO A 121 19.76 5.66 2.44
N GLY A 122 20.67 6.62 2.23
CA GLY A 122 20.66 7.44 1.02
C GLY A 122 21.15 6.61 -0.16
N LEU A 123 20.33 6.50 -1.20
CA LEU A 123 20.67 5.81 -2.44
C LEU A 123 20.97 6.84 -3.54
N PRO A 124 22.20 6.94 -4.06
CA PRO A 124 22.55 7.91 -5.09
C PRO A 124 21.64 7.80 -6.33
N GLY A 125 21.10 8.93 -6.78
CA GLY A 125 20.23 8.98 -7.96
C GLY A 125 18.81 8.42 -7.75
N VAL A 126 18.47 7.98 -6.53
CA VAL A 126 17.16 7.41 -6.21
C VAL A 126 16.45 8.29 -5.18
N SER A 127 15.22 8.70 -5.49
CA SER A 127 14.39 9.47 -4.54
C SER A 127 14.16 8.65 -3.27
N PRO A 128 14.32 9.22 -2.07
CA PRO A 128 13.98 8.52 -0.83
C PRO A 128 12.55 7.99 -0.80
N SER A 129 11.61 8.62 -1.49
CA SER A 129 10.20 8.18 -1.56
C SER A 129 10.01 6.72 -1.97
N VAL A 130 10.99 6.09 -2.65
CA VAL A 130 10.94 4.66 -3.00
C VAL A 130 10.85 3.75 -1.77
N PHE A 131 11.32 4.19 -0.60
CA PHE A 131 11.22 3.45 0.67
C PHE A 131 9.80 3.44 1.25
N LEU A 132 8.87 4.26 0.72
CA LEU A 132 7.43 4.09 0.98
C LEU A 132 6.78 3.14 -0.04
N GLY A 133 7.42 2.95 -1.19
CA GLY A 133 6.95 2.14 -2.31
C GLY A 133 7.69 0.80 -2.44
N ALA A 134 8.36 0.63 -3.58
CA ALA A 134 9.01 -0.62 -3.99
C ALA A 134 10.11 -1.14 -3.04
N LEU A 135 10.77 -0.25 -2.28
CA LEU A 135 11.74 -0.64 -1.24
C LEU A 135 11.15 -0.59 0.18
N GLY A 136 9.83 -0.47 0.28
CA GLY A 136 9.09 -0.39 1.54
C GLY A 136 7.99 -1.44 1.63
N GLY A 137 6.97 -1.13 2.44
CA GLY A 137 5.88 -2.07 2.75
C GLY A 137 5.16 -2.63 1.53
N THR A 138 4.92 -1.81 0.49
CA THR A 138 4.26 -2.29 -0.74
C THR A 138 5.13 -3.26 -1.54
N GLY A 139 6.42 -2.97 -1.65
CA GLY A 139 7.39 -3.89 -2.28
C GLY A 139 7.59 -5.18 -1.50
N PHE A 140 7.71 -5.11 -0.17
CA PHE A 140 7.79 -6.30 0.68
C PHE A 140 6.52 -7.15 0.60
N THR A 141 5.34 -6.52 0.57
CA THR A 141 4.07 -7.23 0.40
C THR A 141 4.02 -7.96 -0.94
N ALA A 142 4.46 -7.31 -2.01
CA ALA A 142 4.56 -7.97 -3.33
C ALA A 142 5.56 -9.13 -3.29
N TYR A 143 6.76 -8.93 -2.75
CA TYR A 143 7.81 -9.94 -2.73
C TYR A 143 7.45 -11.16 -1.88
N PHE A 144 7.09 -10.97 -0.61
CA PHE A 144 6.72 -12.08 0.27
C PHE A 144 5.37 -12.68 -0.10
N GLY A 145 4.44 -11.87 -0.61
CA GLY A 145 3.21 -12.37 -1.22
C GLY A 145 3.51 -13.33 -2.36
N LEU A 146 4.41 -12.99 -3.28
CA LEU A 146 4.81 -13.89 -4.37
C LEU A 146 5.62 -15.10 -3.91
N LYS A 147 6.58 -14.91 -3.00
CA LYS A 147 7.57 -15.92 -2.60
C LYS A 147 7.05 -16.90 -1.56
N ASP A 148 6.41 -16.43 -0.50
CA ASP A 148 6.13 -17.24 0.69
C ASP A 148 4.68 -17.71 0.71
N VAL A 149 3.76 -16.85 0.26
CA VAL A 149 2.34 -17.16 0.18
C VAL A 149 2.00 -17.79 -1.16
N CYS A 150 2.20 -17.07 -2.26
CA CYS A 150 2.05 -17.52 -3.64
C CYS A 150 3.12 -18.49 -4.08
N LYS A 151 4.23 -18.68 -3.36
CA LYS A 151 5.35 -19.59 -3.69
C LYS A 151 5.60 -19.77 -5.20
N LEU A 152 5.53 -18.67 -5.94
CA LEU A 152 5.48 -18.68 -7.39
C LEU A 152 6.79 -19.27 -7.93
N GLU A 153 6.69 -20.31 -8.76
CA GLU A 153 7.85 -20.97 -9.36
C GLU A 153 8.01 -20.58 -10.83
N GLU A 154 9.23 -20.72 -11.34
CA GLU A 154 9.55 -20.50 -12.76
C GLU A 154 8.62 -21.32 -13.66
N GLY A 155 8.11 -20.69 -14.72
CA GLY A 155 7.19 -21.32 -15.66
C GLY A 155 5.73 -21.38 -15.21
N GLN A 156 5.37 -20.96 -14.00
CA GLN A 156 3.97 -20.91 -13.55
C GLN A 156 3.22 -19.68 -14.09
N GLN A 157 1.89 -19.76 -14.10
CA GLN A 157 1.00 -18.67 -14.52
C GLN A 157 0.32 -18.00 -13.31
N ILE A 158 0.16 -16.68 -13.37
CA ILE A 158 -0.41 -15.89 -12.26
C ILE A 158 -1.39 -14.83 -12.75
N ILE A 159 -2.48 -14.63 -11.99
CA ILE A 159 -3.36 -13.47 -12.11
C ILE A 159 -3.02 -12.47 -10.99
N ILE A 160 -3.01 -11.17 -11.28
CA ILE A 160 -2.79 -10.10 -10.30
C ILE A 160 -3.92 -9.07 -10.42
N SER A 161 -4.70 -8.87 -9.35
CA SER A 161 -5.74 -7.83 -9.30
C SER A 161 -5.18 -6.48 -8.81
N ALA A 162 -5.86 -5.38 -9.14
CA ALA A 162 -5.37 -4.00 -8.97
C ALA A 162 -3.89 -3.84 -9.39
N ALA A 163 -3.51 -4.45 -10.51
CA ALA A 163 -2.13 -4.63 -10.90
C ALA A 163 -1.40 -3.30 -11.20
N ALA A 164 -2.14 -2.23 -11.51
CA ALA A 164 -1.56 -0.89 -11.66
C ALA A 164 -1.37 -0.12 -10.33
N GLY A 165 -1.81 -0.68 -9.20
CA GLY A 165 -1.61 -0.07 -7.87
C GLY A 165 -0.19 -0.29 -7.34
N ALA A 166 0.14 0.32 -6.20
CA ALA A 166 1.50 0.32 -5.63
C ALA A 166 2.08 -1.10 -5.42
N THR A 167 1.35 -1.99 -4.76
CA THR A 167 1.77 -3.39 -4.59
C THR A 167 1.68 -4.18 -5.89
N GLY A 168 0.58 -4.00 -6.64
CA GLY A 168 0.31 -4.77 -7.86
C GLY A 168 1.37 -4.62 -8.95
N ASN A 169 1.87 -3.40 -9.16
CA ASN A 169 2.83 -3.15 -10.24
C ASN A 169 4.22 -3.73 -9.92
N VAL A 170 4.59 -3.71 -8.64
CA VAL A 170 5.80 -4.38 -8.16
C VAL A 170 5.62 -5.89 -8.30
N ALA A 171 4.45 -6.43 -7.96
CA ALA A 171 4.14 -7.85 -8.12
C ALA A 171 4.22 -8.30 -9.59
N VAL A 172 3.74 -7.50 -10.55
CA VAL A 172 3.88 -7.79 -12.00
C VAL A 172 5.35 -7.90 -12.40
N GLN A 173 6.16 -6.91 -12.04
CA GLN A 173 7.59 -6.88 -12.39
C GLN A 173 8.37 -8.02 -11.73
N LEU A 174 8.10 -8.31 -10.45
CA LEU A 174 8.72 -9.42 -9.74
C LEU A 174 8.30 -10.76 -10.35
N ALA A 175 7.01 -10.97 -10.59
CA ALA A 175 6.51 -12.20 -11.18
C ALA A 175 7.16 -12.47 -12.54
N LYS A 176 7.31 -11.43 -13.38
CA LYS A 176 7.93 -11.57 -14.71
C LYS A 176 9.44 -11.76 -14.65
N ASN A 177 10.15 -10.89 -13.92
CA ASN A 177 11.61 -10.79 -14.04
C ASN A 177 12.37 -11.59 -12.98
N VAL A 178 11.79 -11.80 -11.79
CA VAL A 178 12.46 -12.50 -10.67
C VAL A 178 11.98 -13.93 -10.58
N PHE A 179 10.66 -14.15 -10.56
CA PHE A 179 10.08 -15.49 -10.48
C PHE A 179 9.89 -16.15 -11.85
N LYS A 180 10.12 -15.42 -12.94
CA LYS A 180 10.05 -15.92 -14.32
C LYS A 180 8.76 -16.70 -14.60
N ALA A 181 7.64 -16.11 -14.23
CA ALA A 181 6.33 -16.61 -14.59
C ALA A 181 6.22 -16.76 -16.11
N SER A 182 5.67 -17.88 -16.58
CA SER A 182 5.43 -18.09 -18.02
C SER A 182 4.34 -17.16 -18.55
N LYS A 183 3.40 -16.76 -17.67
CA LYS A 183 2.33 -15.83 -18.00
C LYS A 183 1.89 -15.01 -16.80
N VAL A 184 1.91 -13.69 -16.95
CA VAL A 184 1.35 -12.73 -16.00
C VAL A 184 0.10 -12.09 -16.59
N ILE A 185 -1.06 -12.36 -15.98
CA ILE A 185 -2.35 -11.77 -16.33
C ILE A 185 -2.67 -10.67 -15.31
N ALA A 186 -2.65 -9.42 -15.75
CA ALA A 186 -2.87 -8.24 -14.93
C ALA A 186 -4.30 -7.71 -15.09
N ILE A 187 -4.93 -7.27 -13.99
CA ILE A 187 -6.27 -6.67 -14.00
C ILE A 187 -6.19 -5.23 -13.50
N ALA A 188 -6.75 -4.29 -14.26
CA ALA A 188 -6.78 -2.86 -13.92
C ALA A 188 -8.10 -2.20 -14.35
N GLY A 189 -8.29 -0.93 -13.96
CA GLY A 189 -9.58 -0.22 -14.12
C GLY A 189 -9.64 0.80 -15.27
N SER A 190 -8.67 0.78 -16.18
CA SER A 190 -8.67 1.57 -17.42
C SER A 190 -7.73 0.93 -18.45
N ASP A 191 -7.96 1.24 -19.73
CA ASP A 191 -7.14 0.71 -20.83
C ASP A 191 -5.72 1.28 -20.81
N GLU A 192 -5.56 2.56 -20.46
CA GLU A 192 -4.26 3.21 -20.25
C GLU A 192 -3.41 2.44 -19.22
N LYS A 193 -4.01 2.07 -18.09
CA LYS A 193 -3.34 1.25 -17.07
C LYS A 193 -2.97 -0.13 -17.62
N CYS A 194 -3.82 -0.73 -18.44
CA CYS A 194 -3.53 -2.02 -19.07
C CYS A 194 -2.34 -1.95 -20.03
N GLU A 195 -2.28 -0.90 -20.87
CA GLU A 195 -1.14 -0.68 -21.78
C GLU A 195 0.17 -0.43 -21.01
N TRP A 196 0.10 0.32 -19.91
CA TRP A 196 1.25 0.50 -19.04
C TRP A 196 1.72 -0.82 -18.39
N LEU A 197 0.78 -1.66 -17.93
CA LEU A 197 1.10 -2.96 -17.34
C LEU A 197 1.83 -3.89 -18.30
N LYS A 198 1.46 -3.88 -19.58
CA LYS A 198 2.15 -4.63 -20.62
C LYS A 198 3.61 -4.17 -20.76
N LYS A 199 3.87 -2.86 -20.69
CA LYS A 199 5.24 -2.30 -20.77
C LYS A 199 6.13 -2.73 -19.61
N ILE A 200 5.58 -3.00 -18.43
CA ILE A 200 6.35 -3.41 -17.24
C ILE A 200 6.39 -4.94 -17.05
N GLY A 201 5.85 -5.71 -17.99
CA GLY A 201 6.03 -7.17 -18.03
C GLY A 201 4.77 -8.02 -17.90
N ALA A 202 3.56 -7.44 -17.89
CA ALA A 202 2.34 -8.22 -18.01
C ALA A 202 2.19 -8.80 -19.44
N ASP A 203 1.97 -10.10 -19.55
CA ASP A 203 1.72 -10.76 -20.85
C ASP A 203 0.31 -10.45 -21.37
N VAL A 204 -0.65 -10.31 -20.45
CA VAL A 204 -2.02 -9.90 -20.73
C VAL A 204 -2.43 -8.89 -19.67
N ALA A 205 -3.09 -7.80 -20.08
CA ALA A 205 -3.68 -6.83 -19.16
C ALA A 205 -5.13 -6.56 -19.54
N LEU A 206 -6.04 -6.67 -18.58
CA LEU A 206 -7.49 -6.62 -18.80
C LEU A 206 -8.14 -5.53 -17.95
N ASN A 207 -8.97 -4.73 -18.62
CA ASN A 207 -9.78 -3.71 -17.97
C ASN A 207 -11.05 -4.34 -17.39
N TYR A 208 -11.18 -4.39 -16.06
CA TYR A 208 -12.34 -5.04 -15.42
C TYR A 208 -13.67 -4.32 -15.65
N LYS A 209 -13.63 -3.08 -16.15
CA LYS A 209 -14.84 -2.31 -16.51
C LYS A 209 -15.35 -2.63 -17.91
N SER A 210 -14.60 -3.42 -18.69
CA SER A 210 -15.04 -3.85 -20.03
C SER A 210 -16.21 -4.82 -19.91
N PRO A 211 -17.25 -4.71 -20.75
CA PRO A 211 -18.34 -5.70 -20.78
C PRO A 211 -17.86 -7.11 -21.15
N SER A 212 -16.71 -7.24 -21.82
CA SER A 212 -16.11 -8.53 -22.19
C SER A 212 -15.10 -9.05 -21.17
N PHE A 213 -14.98 -8.43 -19.99
CA PHE A 213 -13.92 -8.74 -19.02
C PHE A 213 -13.89 -10.23 -18.64
N HIS A 214 -15.01 -10.81 -18.21
CA HIS A 214 -15.03 -12.19 -17.71
C HIS A 214 -14.67 -13.20 -18.81
N SER A 215 -15.17 -13.00 -20.04
CA SER A 215 -14.85 -13.88 -21.16
C SER A 215 -13.38 -13.73 -21.59
N ALA A 216 -12.84 -12.50 -21.61
CA ALA A 216 -11.44 -12.24 -21.90
C ALA A 216 -10.51 -12.83 -20.84
N LEU A 217 -10.86 -12.73 -19.55
CA LEU A 217 -10.09 -13.30 -18.45
C LEU A 217 -10.07 -14.83 -18.53
N ALA A 218 -11.23 -15.46 -18.79
CA ALA A 218 -11.32 -16.90 -18.98
C ALA A 218 -10.48 -17.37 -20.19
N ALA A 219 -10.55 -16.64 -21.31
CA ALA A 219 -9.74 -16.93 -22.50
C ALA A 219 -8.23 -16.77 -22.24
N ALA A 220 -7.84 -15.78 -21.43
CA ALA A 220 -6.45 -15.57 -21.05
C ALA A 220 -5.91 -16.68 -20.14
N ALA A 221 -6.73 -17.24 -19.25
CA ALA A 221 -6.30 -18.29 -18.31
C ALA A 221 -6.39 -19.72 -18.90
N LYS A 222 -7.38 -20.00 -19.76
CA LYS A 222 -7.62 -21.35 -20.31
C LYS A 222 -6.72 -21.66 -21.52
N PRO A 223 -6.50 -22.94 -21.84
CA PRO A 223 -6.97 -24.14 -21.13
C PRO A 223 -6.08 -24.53 -19.93
N SER A 224 -4.95 -23.86 -19.74
CA SER A 224 -3.96 -24.24 -18.72
C SER A 224 -4.42 -23.96 -17.29
N PHE A 225 -5.31 -22.97 -17.11
CA PHE A 225 -5.65 -22.36 -15.81
C PHE A 225 -4.40 -21.73 -15.15
N VAL A 226 -4.59 -20.91 -14.12
CA VAL A 226 -3.45 -20.28 -13.42
C VAL A 226 -3.05 -21.04 -12.16
N ASP A 227 -1.77 -20.95 -11.83
CA ASP A 227 -1.18 -21.58 -10.64
C ASP A 227 -1.43 -20.73 -9.38
N CYS A 228 -1.42 -19.40 -9.53
CA CYS A 228 -1.53 -18.45 -8.42
C CYS A 228 -2.47 -17.28 -8.75
N TYR A 229 -3.07 -16.71 -7.70
CA TYR A 229 -3.81 -15.45 -7.77
C TYR A 229 -3.33 -14.50 -6.68
N PHE A 230 -2.81 -13.33 -7.07
CA PHE A 230 -2.44 -12.27 -6.15
C PHE A 230 -3.61 -11.28 -6.04
N ASP A 231 -4.32 -11.31 -4.91
CA ASP A 231 -5.55 -10.56 -4.71
C ASP A 231 -5.34 -9.28 -3.87
N ASN A 232 -5.60 -8.14 -4.50
CA ASN A 232 -5.60 -6.83 -3.88
C ASN A 232 -7.01 -6.22 -3.72
N VAL A 233 -8.07 -6.91 -4.13
CA VAL A 233 -9.42 -6.33 -4.27
C VAL A 233 -10.51 -7.18 -3.61
N GLY A 234 -10.51 -8.49 -3.82
CA GLY A 234 -11.62 -9.36 -3.43
C GLY A 234 -12.87 -9.20 -4.31
N GLY A 235 -14.02 -9.64 -3.77
CA GLY A 235 -15.34 -9.46 -4.41
C GLY A 235 -15.54 -10.31 -5.66
N ASP A 236 -16.32 -9.79 -6.62
CA ASP A 236 -16.68 -10.50 -7.86
C ASP A 236 -15.46 -10.89 -8.72
N ILE A 237 -14.39 -10.07 -8.68
CA ILE A 237 -13.13 -10.39 -9.35
C ILE A 237 -12.49 -11.64 -8.71
N LEU A 238 -12.51 -11.76 -7.38
CA LEU A 238 -12.01 -12.93 -6.68
C LEU A 238 -12.83 -14.17 -7.06
N ASP A 239 -14.15 -14.09 -7.02
CA ASP A 239 -15.03 -15.23 -7.37
C ASP A 239 -14.75 -15.72 -8.79
N THR A 240 -14.59 -14.80 -9.74
CA THR A 240 -14.19 -15.13 -11.12
C THR A 240 -12.81 -15.78 -11.17
N CYS A 241 -11.82 -15.24 -10.45
CA CYS A 241 -10.45 -15.76 -10.46
C CYS A 241 -10.36 -17.14 -9.81
N LEU A 242 -11.11 -17.41 -8.73
CA LEU A 242 -11.15 -18.72 -8.07
C LEU A 242 -11.57 -19.84 -9.02
N ALA A 243 -12.49 -19.57 -9.95
CA ALA A 243 -12.91 -20.52 -10.98
C ALA A 243 -11.83 -20.80 -12.05
N LEU A 244 -10.79 -19.96 -12.13
CA LEU A 244 -9.71 -20.04 -13.12
C LEU A 244 -8.40 -20.60 -12.57
N ILE A 245 -8.42 -21.06 -11.32
CA ILE A 245 -7.27 -21.61 -10.60
C ILE A 245 -7.19 -23.14 -10.77
N LYS A 246 -5.97 -23.70 -10.92
CA LYS A 246 -5.73 -25.14 -11.10
C LYS A 246 -6.11 -26.00 -9.87
N LYS A 247 -6.92 -27.06 -10.06
CA LYS A 247 -7.42 -27.95 -8.99
C LYS A 247 -6.35 -28.68 -8.14
N LYS A 248 -5.22 -29.12 -8.72
CA LYS A 248 -4.29 -30.08 -8.07
C LYS A 248 -2.98 -29.49 -7.54
N ARG A 249 -2.74 -28.17 -7.66
CA ARG A 249 -1.53 -27.49 -7.13
C ARG A 249 -1.74 -26.07 -6.64
N ALA A 250 -2.89 -25.45 -6.92
CA ALA A 250 -3.09 -24.06 -6.56
C ALA A 250 -3.67 -23.94 -5.15
N ARG A 251 -2.90 -23.31 -4.26
CA ARG A 251 -3.32 -23.09 -2.86
C ARG A 251 -3.14 -21.65 -2.41
N ARG A 252 -2.94 -20.70 -3.32
CA ARG A 252 -2.28 -19.47 -2.92
C ARG A 252 -2.97 -18.25 -3.50
N CYS A 253 -3.92 -17.77 -2.70
CA CYS A 253 -4.48 -16.43 -2.82
C CYS A 253 -3.76 -15.56 -1.79
N VAL A 254 -3.02 -14.55 -2.24
CA VAL A 254 -2.53 -13.49 -1.35
C VAL A 254 -3.67 -12.52 -1.18
N TRP A 255 -4.18 -12.34 0.04
CA TRP A 255 -5.08 -11.24 0.35
C TRP A 255 -4.25 -10.08 0.86
N CYS A 256 -4.14 -9.05 0.03
CA CYS A 256 -3.50 -7.82 0.44
C CYS A 256 -4.50 -7.01 1.28
N HIS A 257 -5.66 -6.61 0.75
CA HIS A 257 -6.59 -5.70 1.42
C HIS A 257 -8.04 -5.87 0.90
N LYS A 258 -9.05 -5.75 1.77
CA LYS A 258 -10.43 -5.36 1.40
C LYS A 258 -10.95 -4.35 2.44
N TYR A 259 -11.13 -3.10 2.03
CA TYR A 259 -11.59 -2.00 2.91
C TYR A 259 -12.72 -1.16 2.30
N LEU A 260 -13.44 -1.73 1.34
CA LEU A 260 -14.57 -1.09 0.66
C LEU A 260 -15.82 -1.94 0.83
#